data_AF-A0A140JCS5-F1
#
_entry.id   AF-A0A140JCS5-F1
#
_cell.length_a   1.000
_cell.length_b   1.000
_cell.length_c   1.000
_cell.angle_alpha   90.00
_cell.angle_beta   90.00
_cell.angle_gamma   90.00
#
_symmetry.space_group_name_H-M   'P 1'
#
loop_
_entity.id
_entity.type
_entity.pdbx_description
1 polymer ?
#
loop_
_entity_poly.entity_id
_entity_poly.type
_entity_poly.pdbx_seq_one_letter_code
_entity_poly.pdbx_strand_id
1 'polypeptide(L)'
;IDSLRHKIDQYETEFKGKTSAVENIESNIQSLNRAIDSLKRLNDSINNCNKHKEDIALLRSKIKTVREEVQKEITETEGNIVVGQNTTALLLKNLRDKMEKINQKLNDNILNSLDTKKEDLLNFYLESKSQIHSRRDQKGPQDPLNRIDEWKGIKKEVDELNVKYDMISKNKVTLFKNNSVTYIEAMHSHINNVVQSIRSD
;
A
#
# COMPACT_ATOMS: atom_id res chain seq x y z
N ILE A 1 44.27 -9.65 -67.20
CA ILE A 1 43.05 -10.37 -66.75
C ILE A 1 43.17 -10.74 -65.26
N ASP A 2 44.30 -11.31 -64.83
CA ASP A 2 44.48 -11.76 -63.42
C ASP A 2 44.46 -10.64 -62.37
N SER A 3 45.03 -9.47 -62.68
CA SER A 3 44.98 -8.30 -61.78
C SER A 3 43.57 -7.77 -61.52
N LEU A 4 42.68 -7.84 -62.52
CA LEU A 4 41.28 -7.45 -62.37
C LEU A 4 40.51 -8.47 -61.53
N ARG A 5 40.79 -9.76 -61.74
CA ARG A 5 40.17 -10.85 -60.98
C ARG A 5 40.50 -10.75 -59.49
N HIS A 6 41.78 -10.50 -59.16
CA HIS A 6 42.21 -10.31 -57.78
C HIS A 6 41.54 -9.09 -57.09
N LYS A 7 41.36 -7.98 -57.80
CA LYS A 7 40.61 -6.81 -57.28
C LYS A 7 39.14 -7.12 -57.04
N ILE A 8 38.51 -7.90 -57.92
CA ILE A 8 37.12 -8.35 -57.75
C ILE A 8 36.99 -9.21 -56.49
N ASP A 9 37.90 -10.18 -56.29
CA ASP A 9 37.90 -11.05 -55.11
C ASP A 9 38.10 -10.25 -53.81
N GLN A 10 38.96 -9.23 -53.84
CA GLN A 10 39.17 -8.31 -52.73
C GLN A 10 37.89 -7.52 -52.42
N TYR A 11 37.24 -6.94 -53.43
CA TYR A 11 36.00 -6.20 -53.24
C TYR A 11 34.86 -7.08 -52.74
N GLU A 12 34.75 -8.32 -53.22
CA GLU A 12 33.73 -9.26 -52.75
C GLU A 12 33.95 -9.63 -51.27
N THR A 13 35.21 -9.83 -50.87
CA THR A 13 35.59 -10.09 -49.48
C THR A 13 35.28 -8.89 -48.58
N GLU A 14 35.67 -7.69 -49.00
CA GLU A 14 35.36 -6.45 -48.28
C GLU A 14 33.85 -6.20 -48.17
N PHE A 15 33.11 -6.47 -49.25
CA PHE A 15 31.65 -6.35 -49.25
C PHE A 15 31.01 -7.32 -48.26
N LYS A 16 31.38 -8.61 -48.27
CA LYS A 16 30.90 -9.61 -47.30
C LYS A 16 31.22 -9.22 -45.85
N GLY A 17 32.44 -8.71 -45.61
CA GLY A 17 32.85 -8.20 -44.31
C GLY A 17 31.98 -7.02 -43.83
N LYS A 18 31.70 -6.06 -44.72
CA LYS A 18 30.81 -4.93 -44.43
C LYS A 18 29.37 -5.36 -44.20
N THR A 19 28.82 -6.27 -45.01
CA THR A 19 27.46 -6.81 -44.84
C THR A 19 27.32 -7.48 -43.47
N SER A 20 28.27 -8.34 -43.09
CA SER A 20 28.27 -9.00 -41.78
C SER A 20 28.33 -7.99 -40.63
N ALA A 21 29.10 -6.91 -40.78
CA ALA A 21 29.15 -5.84 -39.78
C ALA A 21 27.81 -5.10 -39.64
N VAL A 22 27.11 -4.84 -40.76
CA VAL A 22 25.78 -4.20 -40.76
C VAL A 22 24.75 -5.09 -40.08
N GLU A 23 24.71 -6.39 -40.39
CA GLU A 23 23.81 -7.35 -39.75
C GLU A 23 24.03 -7.40 -38.22
N ASN A 24 25.28 -7.34 -37.79
CA ASN A 24 25.62 -7.33 -36.37
C ASN A 24 25.20 -6.02 -35.68
N ILE A 25 25.34 -4.88 -36.37
CA ILE A 25 24.81 -3.59 -35.89
C ILE A 25 23.29 -3.63 -35.75
N GLU A 26 22.58 -4.19 -36.73
CA GLU A 26 21.12 -4.32 -36.69
C GLU A 26 20.65 -5.16 -35.50
N SER A 27 21.29 -6.31 -35.28
CA SER A 27 21.04 -7.17 -34.11
C SER A 27 21.26 -6.43 -32.78
N ASN A 28 22.35 -5.65 -32.69
CA ASN A 28 22.63 -4.83 -31.52
C ASN A 28 21.56 -3.75 -31.27
N ILE A 29 21.09 -3.08 -32.32
CA ILE A 29 20.01 -2.09 -32.23
C ILE A 29 18.71 -2.74 -31.71
N GLN A 30 18.36 -3.92 -32.22
CA GLN A 30 17.17 -4.65 -31.77
C GLN A 30 17.29 -5.04 -30.28
N SER A 31 18.47 -5.50 -29.84
CA SER A 31 18.74 -5.80 -28.44
C SER A 31 18.63 -4.57 -27.54
N LEU A 32 19.17 -3.43 -27.97
CA LEU A 32 19.07 -2.14 -27.27
C LEU A 32 17.61 -1.68 -27.12
N ASN A 33 16.80 -1.80 -28.19
CA ASN A 33 15.39 -1.43 -28.15
C ASN A 33 14.62 -2.24 -27.09
N ARG A 34 14.85 -3.56 -27.02
CA ARG A 34 14.23 -4.42 -25.99
C ARG A 34 14.65 -4.02 -24.57
N ALA A 35 15.91 -3.66 -24.38
CA ALA A 35 16.41 -3.18 -23.09
C ALA A 35 15.77 -1.84 -22.70
N ILE A 36 15.61 -0.91 -23.65
CA ILE A 36 14.92 0.37 -23.43
C ILE A 36 13.47 0.14 -23.00
N ASP A 37 12.74 -0.74 -23.68
CA ASP A 37 11.33 -1.01 -23.32
C ASP A 37 11.21 -1.67 -21.95
N SER A 38 12.13 -2.56 -21.60
CA SER A 38 12.20 -3.17 -20.28
C SER A 38 12.51 -2.13 -19.19
N LEU A 39 13.42 -1.19 -19.47
CA LEU A 39 13.74 -0.07 -18.57
C LEU A 39 12.53 0.83 -18.33
N LYS A 40 11.76 1.16 -19.38
CA LYS A 40 10.54 1.96 -19.25
C LYS A 40 9.54 1.29 -18.31
N ARG A 41 9.25 0.01 -18.55
CA ARG A 41 8.34 -0.77 -17.70
C ARG A 41 8.80 -0.82 -16.24
N LEU A 42 10.09 -1.07 -15.98
CA LEU A 42 10.64 -1.06 -14.64
C LEU A 42 10.50 0.30 -13.97
N ASN A 43 10.73 1.39 -14.71
CA ASN A 43 10.59 2.74 -14.18
C ASN A 43 9.15 3.05 -13.78
N ASP A 44 8.17 2.64 -14.60
CA ASP A 44 6.75 2.76 -14.28
C ASP A 44 6.39 1.96 -13.03
N SER A 45 6.87 0.72 -12.91
CA SER A 45 6.63 -0.11 -11.72
C SER A 45 7.29 0.44 -10.46
N ILE A 46 8.50 1.01 -10.54
CA ILE A 46 9.16 1.72 -9.43
C ILE A 46 8.31 2.91 -8.98
N ASN A 47 7.84 3.73 -9.93
CA ASN A 47 7.01 4.90 -9.63
C ASN A 47 5.69 4.49 -8.94
N ASN A 48 5.02 3.45 -9.44
CA ASN A 48 3.81 2.93 -8.83
C ASN A 48 4.07 2.39 -7.41
N CYS A 49 5.18 1.68 -7.21
CA CYS A 49 5.60 1.17 -5.91
C CYS A 49 5.82 2.30 -4.89
N ASN A 50 6.48 3.39 -5.33
CA ASN A 50 6.70 4.57 -4.49
C ASN A 50 5.40 5.28 -4.13
N LYS A 51 4.49 5.50 -5.09
CA LYS A 51 3.18 6.10 -4.83
C LYS A 51 2.41 5.33 -3.75
N HIS A 52 2.36 4.00 -3.85
CA HIS A 52 1.64 3.20 -2.87
C HIS A 52 2.33 3.14 -1.49
N LYS A 53 3.61 3.50 -1.38
CA LYS A 53 4.27 3.73 -0.09
C LYS A 53 3.57 4.82 0.71
N GLU A 54 3.25 5.91 0.02
CA GLU A 54 2.59 7.07 0.60
C GLU A 54 1.16 6.70 1.04
N ASP A 55 0.45 5.92 0.23
CA ASP A 55 -0.88 5.40 0.57
C ASP A 55 -0.88 4.55 1.85
N ILE A 56 0.09 3.64 2.00
CA ILE A 56 0.23 2.79 3.20
C ILE A 56 0.54 3.66 4.44
N ALA A 57 1.46 4.61 4.32
CA ALA A 57 1.83 5.51 5.41
C ALA A 57 0.64 6.38 5.85
N LEU A 58 -0.12 6.92 4.89
CA LEU A 58 -1.33 7.68 5.16
C LEU A 58 -2.38 6.84 5.87
N LEU A 59 -2.63 5.61 5.39
CA LEU A 59 -3.58 4.69 6.01
C LEU A 59 -3.17 4.32 7.44
N ARG A 60 -1.88 4.06 7.68
CA ARG A 60 -1.36 3.84 9.04
C ARG A 60 -1.64 5.01 9.97
N SER A 61 -1.40 6.24 9.51
CA SER A 61 -1.69 7.45 10.28
C SER A 61 -3.19 7.56 10.62
N LYS A 62 -4.06 7.36 9.63
CA LYS A 62 -5.52 7.37 9.82
C LYS A 62 -6.00 6.30 10.82
N ILE A 63 -5.44 5.09 10.75
CA ILE A 63 -5.76 3.99 11.69
C ILE A 63 -5.35 4.37 13.11
N LYS A 64 -4.15 4.94 13.28
CA LYS A 64 -3.67 5.44 14.56
C LYS A 64 -4.63 6.47 15.15
N THR A 65 -5.03 7.49 14.38
CA THR A 65 -5.98 8.51 14.83
C THR A 65 -7.31 7.89 15.30
N VAL A 66 -7.87 6.93 14.55
CA VAL A 66 -9.13 6.27 14.95
C VAL A 66 -8.98 5.50 16.26
N ARG A 67 -7.84 4.84 16.50
CA ARG A 67 -7.56 4.17 17.78
C ARG A 67 -7.47 5.19 18.92
N GLU A 68 -6.74 6.29 18.71
CA GLU A 68 -6.56 7.35 19.72
C GLU A 68 -7.90 8.00 20.10
N GLU A 69 -8.76 8.29 19.13
CA GLU A 69 -10.09 8.84 19.38
C GLU A 69 -10.97 7.89 20.21
N VAL A 70 -11.00 6.59 19.88
CA VAL A 70 -11.78 5.60 20.66
C VAL A 70 -11.19 5.42 22.05
N GLN A 71 -9.87 5.39 22.18
CA GLN A 71 -9.20 5.26 23.47
C GLN A 71 -9.47 6.48 24.36
N LYS A 72 -9.47 7.69 23.78
CA LYS A 72 -9.82 8.92 24.49
C LYS A 72 -11.24 8.84 25.04
N GLU A 73 -12.21 8.45 24.22
CA GLU A 73 -13.62 8.31 24.64
C GLU A 73 -13.78 7.27 25.77
N ILE A 74 -13.01 6.17 25.73
CA ILE A 74 -12.97 5.18 26.82
C ILE A 74 -12.49 5.84 28.11
N THR A 75 -11.35 6.52 28.08
CA THR A 75 -10.76 7.16 29.27
C THR A 75 -11.66 8.26 29.84
N GLU A 76 -12.29 9.07 28.99
CA GLU A 76 -13.26 10.09 29.42
C GLU A 76 -14.51 9.47 30.05
N THR A 77 -14.98 8.33 29.52
CA THR A 77 -16.12 7.59 30.09
C THR A 77 -15.75 6.92 31.43
N GLU A 78 -14.54 6.37 31.57
CA GLU A 78 -14.04 5.75 32.82
C GLU A 78 -13.94 6.77 33.97
N GLY A 79 -13.53 7.99 33.67
CA GLY A 79 -13.44 9.08 34.67
C GLY A 79 -14.79 9.69 35.05
N ASN A 80 -15.88 9.31 34.38
CA ASN A 80 -17.18 9.93 34.56
C ASN A 80 -18.03 9.24 35.63
N ILE A 81 -18.45 10.01 36.64
CA ILE A 81 -19.26 9.52 37.77
C ILE A 81 -20.73 9.95 37.71
N VAL A 82 -21.14 10.71 36.69
CA VAL A 82 -22.44 11.41 36.66
C VAL A 82 -23.61 10.47 36.30
N VAL A 83 -23.43 9.59 35.32
CA VAL A 83 -24.52 8.80 34.72
C VAL A 83 -24.80 7.45 35.39
N GLY A 84 -24.18 7.21 36.55
CA GLY A 84 -24.31 5.97 37.34
C GLY A 84 -23.55 4.78 36.74
N GLN A 85 -23.21 3.81 37.59
CA GLN A 85 -22.33 2.68 37.24
C GLN A 85 -22.85 1.82 36.09
N ASN A 86 -24.15 1.56 36.02
CA ASN A 86 -24.74 0.72 34.97
C ASN A 86 -24.61 1.36 33.58
N THR A 87 -24.90 2.65 33.46
CA THR A 87 -24.74 3.40 32.20
C THR A 87 -23.27 3.44 31.79
N THR A 88 -22.37 3.77 32.73
CA THR A 88 -20.93 3.78 32.48
C THR A 88 -20.44 2.43 31.97
N ALA A 89 -20.85 1.32 32.61
CA ALA A 89 -20.48 -0.03 32.18
C ALA A 89 -20.96 -0.36 30.75
N LEU A 90 -22.19 0.04 30.40
CA LEU A 90 -22.75 -0.15 29.05
C LEU A 90 -21.96 0.62 28.00
N LEU A 91 -21.69 1.91 28.24
CA LEU A 91 -20.93 2.77 27.32
C LEU A 91 -19.51 2.21 27.10
N LEU A 92 -18.84 1.81 28.18
CA LEU A 92 -17.50 1.23 28.12
C LEU A 92 -17.47 -0.09 27.37
N LYS A 93 -18.47 -0.96 27.55
CA LYS A 93 -18.58 -2.20 26.77
C LYS A 93 -18.62 -1.90 25.27
N ASN A 94 -19.50 -0.99 24.85
CA ASN A 94 -19.65 -0.66 23.42
C ASN A 94 -18.36 -0.07 22.82
N LEU A 95 -17.64 0.76 23.58
CA LEU A 95 -16.36 1.35 23.14
C LEU A 95 -15.23 0.33 23.08
N ARG A 96 -15.14 -0.57 24.07
CA ARG A 96 -14.14 -1.64 24.09
C ARG A 96 -14.36 -2.65 22.97
N ASP A 97 -15.60 -3.04 22.71
CA ASP A 97 -15.98 -3.88 21.55
C ASP A 97 -15.57 -3.21 20.23
N LYS A 98 -15.67 -1.87 20.16
CA LYS A 98 -15.24 -1.10 18.98
C LYS A 98 -13.73 -1.10 18.83
N MET A 99 -13.00 -0.88 19.91
CA MET A 99 -11.53 -0.92 19.94
C MET A 99 -11.02 -2.30 19.52
N GLU A 100 -11.64 -3.37 20.01
CA GLU A 100 -11.32 -4.74 19.61
C GLU A 100 -11.52 -4.94 18.09
N LYS A 101 -12.65 -4.49 17.53
CA LYS A 101 -12.90 -4.56 16.08
C LYS A 101 -11.87 -3.79 15.26
N ILE A 102 -11.42 -2.63 15.75
CA ILE A 102 -10.33 -1.86 15.13
C ILE A 102 -9.04 -2.70 15.15
N ASN A 103 -8.68 -3.23 16.31
CA ASN A 103 -7.45 -4.00 16.50
C ASN A 103 -7.46 -5.31 15.71
N GLN A 104 -8.61 -5.95 15.48
CA GLN A 104 -8.68 -7.17 14.66
C GLN A 104 -8.59 -6.86 13.17
N LYS A 105 -9.40 -5.92 12.67
CA LYS A 105 -9.57 -5.65 11.23
C LYS A 105 -8.52 -4.73 10.63
N LEU A 106 -7.91 -3.88 11.45
CA LEU A 106 -6.90 -2.89 11.06
C LEU A 106 -5.62 -3.09 11.89
N ASN A 107 -5.23 -4.35 12.14
CA ASN A 107 -4.03 -4.66 12.94
C ASN A 107 -2.74 -4.19 12.24
N ASP A 108 -1.70 -3.97 13.06
CA ASP A 108 -0.41 -3.50 12.56
C ASP A 108 0.34 -4.56 11.76
N ASN A 109 0.05 -5.85 11.94
CA ASN A 109 0.70 -6.93 11.20
C ASN A 109 0.40 -6.86 9.70
N ILE A 110 -0.84 -6.51 9.30
CA ILE A 110 -1.21 -6.33 7.90
C ILE A 110 -0.42 -5.17 7.28
N LEU A 111 -0.36 -4.02 7.96
CA LEU A 111 0.38 -2.86 7.47
C LEU A 111 1.89 -3.13 7.37
N ASN A 112 2.45 -3.82 8.36
CA ASN A 112 3.87 -4.19 8.36
C ASN A 112 4.18 -5.19 7.23
N SER A 113 3.29 -6.16 6.99
CA SER A 113 3.43 -7.09 5.86
C SER A 113 3.40 -6.35 4.51
N LEU A 114 2.50 -5.37 4.36
CA LEU A 114 2.44 -4.55 3.15
C LEU A 114 3.71 -3.74 2.94
N ASP A 115 4.27 -3.13 3.99
CA ASP A 115 5.55 -2.42 3.90
C ASP A 115 6.68 -3.35 3.43
N THR A 116 6.80 -4.54 4.03
CA THR A 116 7.82 -5.52 3.65
C THR A 116 7.65 -5.96 2.19
N LYS A 117 6.46 -6.39 1.79
CA LYS A 117 6.16 -6.79 0.39
C LYS A 117 6.54 -5.67 -0.59
N LYS A 118 6.23 -4.42 -0.21
CA LYS A 118 6.50 -3.24 -1.04
C LYS A 118 7.99 -2.97 -1.16
N GLU A 119 8.73 -3.05 -0.05
CA GLU A 119 10.17 -2.81 -0.03
C GLU A 119 10.92 -3.90 -0.81
N ASP A 120 10.56 -5.16 -0.62
CA ASP A 120 11.12 -6.29 -1.35
C ASP A 120 10.90 -6.14 -2.86
N LEU A 121 9.71 -5.71 -3.26
CA LEU A 121 9.37 -5.51 -4.66
C LEU A 121 10.09 -4.29 -5.26
N LEU A 122 10.22 -3.20 -4.51
CA LEU A 122 10.99 -2.03 -4.94
C LEU A 122 12.46 -2.40 -5.14
N ASN A 123 13.07 -3.12 -4.20
CA ASN A 123 14.44 -3.60 -4.29
C ASN A 123 14.62 -4.49 -5.53
N PHE A 124 13.68 -5.42 -5.76
CA PHE A 124 13.68 -6.25 -6.96
C PHE A 124 13.65 -5.41 -8.26
N TYR A 125 12.81 -4.37 -8.35
CA TYR A 125 12.77 -3.53 -9.54
C TYR A 125 14.05 -2.71 -9.74
N LEU A 126 14.63 -2.18 -8.66
CA LEU A 126 15.88 -1.42 -8.73
C LEU A 126 17.05 -2.31 -9.14
N GLU A 127 17.13 -3.53 -8.61
CA GLU A 127 18.13 -4.52 -9.00
C GLU A 127 17.95 -4.98 -10.45
N SER A 128 16.71 -5.25 -10.87
CA SER A 128 16.41 -5.62 -12.25
C SER A 128 16.78 -4.51 -13.24
N LYS A 129 16.59 -3.25 -12.83
CA LYS A 129 16.98 -2.07 -13.61
C LYS A 129 18.50 -1.94 -13.73
N SER A 130 19.26 -2.19 -12.67
CA SER A 130 20.73 -2.09 -12.70
C SER A 130 21.38 -3.22 -13.52
N GLN A 131 20.79 -4.41 -13.52
CA GLN A 131 21.32 -5.58 -14.22
C GLN A 131 20.92 -5.67 -15.70
N ILE A 132 20.06 -4.78 -16.20
CA ILE A 132 19.49 -4.89 -17.55
C ILE A 132 20.54 -4.84 -18.66
N HIS A 133 21.66 -4.15 -18.43
CA HIS A 133 22.77 -4.06 -19.37
C HIS A 133 23.65 -5.32 -19.37
N SER A 134 23.77 -6.01 -18.24
CA SER A 134 24.56 -7.23 -18.07
C SER A 134 23.88 -8.48 -18.62
N ARG A 135 22.58 -8.39 -18.96
CA ARG A 135 21.77 -9.50 -19.47
C ARG A 135 21.67 -9.55 -21.01
N ARG A 136 22.41 -8.69 -21.74
CA ARG A 136 22.40 -8.67 -23.22
C ARG A 136 22.78 -10.02 -23.85
N ASP A 137 23.57 -10.83 -23.15
CA ASP A 137 24.17 -12.05 -23.70
C ASP A 137 23.68 -13.35 -23.03
N GLN A 138 22.78 -13.27 -22.04
CA GLN A 138 22.36 -14.45 -21.28
C GLN A 138 21.03 -15.04 -21.80
N LYS A 139 21.11 -16.24 -22.39
CA LYS A 139 19.99 -17.21 -22.51
C LYS A 139 19.64 -17.83 -21.14
N GLY A 140 19.51 -17.01 -20.10
CA GLY A 140 19.21 -17.45 -18.74
C GLY A 140 17.70 -17.40 -18.42
N PRO A 141 17.21 -18.20 -17.45
CA PRO A 141 15.77 -18.41 -17.22
C PRO A 141 15.06 -17.28 -16.42
N GLN A 142 15.77 -16.24 -15.96
CA GLN A 142 15.17 -15.17 -15.16
C GLN A 142 14.82 -13.95 -16.01
N ASP A 143 13.56 -13.87 -16.42
CA ASP A 143 12.98 -12.66 -16.99
C ASP A 143 13.05 -11.52 -15.95
N PRO A 144 13.79 -10.42 -16.22
CA PRO A 144 13.88 -9.27 -15.30
C PRO A 144 12.54 -8.57 -15.05
N LEU A 145 11.49 -8.93 -15.80
CA LEU A 145 10.14 -8.40 -15.67
C LEU A 145 9.14 -9.42 -15.11
N ASN A 146 9.58 -10.58 -14.62
CA ASN A 146 8.68 -11.63 -14.13
C ASN A 146 7.77 -11.19 -12.96
N ARG A 147 8.17 -10.16 -12.20
CA ARG A 147 7.38 -9.59 -11.08
C ARG A 147 6.82 -8.21 -11.37
N ILE A 148 6.88 -7.74 -12.62
CA ILE A 148 6.61 -6.33 -13.00
C ILE A 148 5.22 -5.82 -12.60
N ASP A 149 4.26 -6.74 -12.44
CA ASP A 149 2.86 -6.46 -12.12
C ASP A 149 2.48 -6.80 -10.67
N GLU A 150 3.39 -7.35 -9.85
CA GLU A 150 3.08 -7.75 -8.47
C GLU A 150 2.63 -6.56 -7.60
N TRP A 151 3.00 -5.34 -7.98
CA TRP A 151 2.54 -4.13 -7.28
C TRP A 151 1.01 -3.99 -7.32
N LYS A 152 0.34 -4.55 -8.33
CA LYS A 152 -1.14 -4.56 -8.44
C LYS A 152 -1.76 -5.36 -7.30
N GLY A 153 -1.10 -6.42 -6.84
CA GLY A 153 -1.52 -7.21 -5.68
C GLY A 153 -1.45 -6.37 -4.40
N ILE A 154 -0.32 -5.68 -4.19
CA ILE A 154 -0.14 -4.76 -3.05
C ILE A 154 -1.20 -3.65 -3.09
N LYS A 155 -1.43 -3.04 -4.25
CA LYS A 155 -2.48 -2.02 -4.42
C LYS A 155 -3.86 -2.55 -4.01
N LYS A 156 -4.22 -3.76 -4.46
CA LYS A 156 -5.50 -4.38 -4.11
C LYS A 156 -5.64 -4.57 -2.60
N GLU A 157 -4.61 -5.07 -1.94
CA GLU A 157 -4.61 -5.24 -0.48
C GLU A 157 -4.75 -3.89 0.26
N VAL A 158 -4.10 -2.83 -0.22
CA VAL A 158 -4.25 -1.45 0.30
C VAL A 158 -5.67 -0.93 0.11
N ASP A 159 -6.25 -1.12 -1.08
CA ASP A 159 -7.62 -0.71 -1.40
C ASP A 159 -8.64 -1.43 -0.49
N GLU A 160 -8.47 -2.73 -0.28
CA GLU A 160 -9.31 -3.52 0.63
C GLU A 160 -9.19 -3.04 2.09
N LEU A 161 -7.99 -2.66 2.52
CA LEU A 161 -7.78 -2.15 3.88
C LEU A 161 -8.39 -0.75 4.06
N ASN A 162 -8.33 0.10 3.04
CA ASN A 162 -9.02 1.40 3.02
C ASN A 162 -10.54 1.24 3.17
N VAL A 163 -11.15 0.29 2.46
CA VAL A 163 -12.60 0.01 2.59
C VAL A 163 -12.96 -0.41 4.02
N LYS A 164 -12.15 -1.28 4.64
CA LYS A 164 -12.32 -1.68 6.04
C LYS A 164 -12.21 -0.49 6.99
N TYR A 165 -11.21 0.39 6.75
CA TYR A 165 -11.02 1.62 7.52
C TYR A 165 -12.25 2.52 7.42
N ASP A 166 -12.76 2.80 6.21
CA ASP A 166 -13.90 3.70 6.01
C ASP A 166 -15.16 3.19 6.72
N MET A 167 -15.43 1.88 6.64
CA MET A 167 -16.54 1.27 7.35
C MET A 167 -16.40 1.40 8.87
N ILE A 168 -15.19 1.17 9.39
CA ILE A 168 -14.90 1.30 10.81
C ILE A 168 -15.03 2.76 11.26
N SER A 169 -14.52 3.71 10.49
CA SER A 169 -14.57 5.13 10.78
C SER A 169 -16.02 5.63 10.84
N LYS A 170 -16.86 5.27 9.86
CA LYS A 170 -18.31 5.59 9.86
C LYS A 170 -19.03 5.00 11.08
N ASN A 171 -18.75 3.73 11.38
CA ASN A 171 -19.35 3.06 12.54
C ASN A 171 -18.89 3.68 13.87
N LYS A 172 -17.67 4.22 13.95
CA LYS A 172 -17.18 4.95 15.14
C LYS A 172 -18.00 6.23 15.35
N VAL A 173 -18.20 7.02 14.29
CA VAL A 173 -19.01 8.25 14.37
C VAL A 173 -20.42 7.95 14.85
N THR A 174 -21.04 6.89 14.34
CA THR A 174 -22.38 6.47 14.77
C THR A 174 -22.40 6.03 16.23
N LEU A 175 -21.40 5.25 16.66
CA LEU A 175 -21.26 4.83 18.05
C LEU A 175 -21.12 6.02 19.00
N PHE A 176 -20.26 6.98 18.67
CA PHE A 176 -20.05 8.17 19.51
C PHE A 176 -21.35 8.95 19.68
N LYS A 177 -22.11 9.15 18.60
CA LYS A 177 -23.43 9.80 18.68
C LYS A 177 -24.40 9.04 19.60
N ASN A 178 -24.50 7.72 19.44
CA ASN A 178 -25.41 6.90 20.26
C ASN A 178 -25.01 6.91 21.74
N ASN A 179 -23.71 6.84 22.01
CA ASN A 179 -23.17 6.96 23.37
C ASN A 179 -23.49 8.33 23.97
N SER A 180 -23.32 9.43 23.23
CA SER A 180 -23.69 10.77 23.69
C SER A 180 -25.18 10.89 24.01
N VAL A 181 -26.06 10.31 23.18
CA VAL A 181 -27.52 10.28 23.46
C VAL A 181 -27.81 9.52 24.75
N THR A 182 -27.25 8.32 24.89
CA THR A 182 -27.43 7.49 26.09
C THR A 182 -26.95 8.21 27.36
N TYR A 183 -25.82 8.92 27.25
CA TYR A 183 -25.26 9.72 28.33
C TYR A 183 -26.19 10.89 28.72
N ILE A 184 -26.72 11.63 27.75
CA ILE A 184 -27.65 12.75 27.98
C ILE A 184 -28.96 12.25 28.62
N GLU A 185 -29.51 11.13 28.15
CA GLU A 185 -30.71 10.52 28.73
C GLU A 185 -30.50 10.12 30.20
N ALA A 186 -29.35 9.51 30.51
CA ALA A 186 -29.00 9.16 31.88
C ALA A 186 -28.80 10.39 32.77
N MET A 187 -28.16 11.46 32.27
CA MET A 187 -28.06 12.73 32.98
C MET A 187 -29.44 13.33 33.28
N HIS A 188 -30.33 13.34 32.28
CA HIS A 188 -31.69 13.85 32.44
C HIS A 188 -32.46 13.07 33.51
N SER A 189 -32.36 11.74 33.50
CA SER A 189 -32.96 10.89 34.54
C SER A 189 -32.38 11.21 35.92
N HIS A 190 -31.06 11.41 36.04
CA HIS A 190 -30.42 11.74 37.30
C HIS A 190 -30.90 13.10 37.85
N ILE A 191 -30.96 14.13 36.99
CA ILE A 191 -31.48 15.46 37.34
C ILE A 191 -32.93 15.36 37.82
N ASN A 192 -33.79 14.64 37.09
CA ASN A 192 -35.19 14.48 37.49
C ASN A 192 -35.31 13.79 38.86
N ASN A 193 -34.51 12.77 39.13
CA ASN A 193 -34.51 12.09 40.43
C ASN A 193 -34.10 13.04 41.57
N VAL A 194 -33.06 13.85 41.37
CA VAL A 194 -32.62 14.86 42.35
C VAL A 194 -33.68 15.95 42.57
N VAL A 195 -34.34 16.42 41.50
CA VAL A 195 -35.43 17.40 41.61
C VAL A 195 -36.61 16.84 42.39
N GLN A 196 -36.96 15.57 42.18
CA GLN A 196 -38.03 14.90 42.92
C GLN A 196 -37.69 14.71 44.39
N SER A 197 -36.44 14.36 44.73
CA SER A 197 -36.03 14.23 46.12
C SER A 197 -36.11 15.57 46.86
N ILE A 198 -35.66 16.67 46.23
CA ILE A 198 -35.75 18.02 46.81
C ILE A 198 -37.20 18.46 47.04
N ARG A 199 -38.14 18.07 46.18
CA ARG A 199 -39.56 18.44 46.32
C ARG A 199 -40.31 17.59 47.37
N SER A 200 -39.73 16.46 47.76
CA SER A 200 -40.34 15.52 48.70
C SER A 200 -39.87 15.74 50.15
N ASP A 201 -38.85 16.59 50.32
CA ASP A 201 -38.36 17.12 51.61
C ASP A 201 -39.02 18.47 51.94
#